data_AF-A0A1H8UIK0-F1
#
_entry.id   AF-A0A1H8UIK0-F1
#
_cell.length_a   1.000
_cell.length_b   1.000
_cell.length_c   1.000
_cell.angle_alpha   90.00
_cell.angle_beta   90.00
_cell.angle_gamma   90.00
#
_symmetry.space_group_name_H-M   'P 1'
#
loop_
_entity.id
_entity.type
_entity.pdbx_description
1 polymer ?
#
loop_
_entity_poly.entity_id
_entity_poly.type
_entity_poly.pdbx_seq_one_letter_code
_entity_poly.pdbx_strand_id
1 'polypeptide(L)'
;MEQVRMDAGASKSPVGDVERELATGLAQLVHSKKQFAEEFGLPLRQVFAECPELLDVTSPEETFHHWLVTCPDGAERLRAFLRLLARDHAAMVMALDDASEAVVHGRLPAAAGRWSVGRRLKSRWRGLLAWLRRPAKARQMLEVAVPAFTWSYLRHRPAAATLATAPPCTSQPGPATPNTSHTDGARQS
;
A
#
# COMPACT_ATOMS: atom_id res chain seq x y z
N MET A 1 -36.14 -15.41 -52.16
CA MET A 1 -34.91 -16.07 -51.68
C MET A 1 -34.21 -15.06 -50.80
N GLU A 2 -34.50 -15.11 -49.50
CA GLU A 2 -34.00 -14.17 -48.51
C GLU A 2 -32.67 -14.67 -47.94
N GLN A 3 -31.75 -13.73 -47.78
CA GLN A 3 -30.35 -13.91 -47.45
C GLN A 3 -30.21 -13.95 -45.92
N VAL A 4 -29.97 -15.12 -45.33
CA VAL A 4 -29.71 -15.23 -43.89
C VAL A 4 -28.24 -14.86 -43.63
N ARG A 5 -28.00 -13.60 -43.24
CA ARG A 5 -26.77 -13.19 -42.55
C ARG A 5 -26.73 -13.90 -41.21
N MET A 6 -25.80 -14.84 -41.05
CA MET A 6 -25.39 -15.30 -39.74
C MET A 6 -24.35 -14.31 -39.21
N ASP A 7 -24.77 -13.44 -38.30
CA ASP A 7 -23.88 -12.63 -37.50
C ASP A 7 -23.13 -13.57 -36.53
N ALA A 8 -21.85 -13.79 -36.81
CA ALA A 8 -20.92 -14.41 -35.88
C ALA A 8 -20.70 -13.43 -34.71
N GLY A 9 -21.45 -13.62 -33.63
CA GLY A 9 -21.21 -12.94 -32.37
C GLY A 9 -19.82 -13.30 -31.86
N ALA A 10 -18.90 -12.32 -31.88
CA ALA A 10 -17.59 -12.44 -31.27
C ALA A 10 -17.76 -12.80 -29.79
N SER A 11 -17.40 -14.03 -29.40
CA SER A 11 -17.38 -14.41 -28.00
C SER A 11 -16.24 -13.65 -27.32
N LYS A 12 -16.57 -12.58 -26.61
CA LYS A 12 -15.63 -11.92 -25.70
C LYS A 12 -15.24 -12.94 -24.62
N SER A 13 -13.95 -13.27 -24.55
CA SER A 13 -13.43 -14.14 -23.50
C SER A 13 -13.56 -13.41 -22.16
N PRO A 14 -14.22 -13.99 -21.15
CA PRO A 14 -14.39 -13.36 -19.84
C PRO A 14 -13.05 -13.07 -19.15
N VAL A 15 -11.99 -13.82 -19.50
CA VAL A 15 -10.63 -13.61 -18.98
C VAL A 15 -10.03 -12.30 -19.52
N GLY A 16 -10.24 -11.99 -20.80
CA GLY A 16 -9.70 -10.78 -21.42
C GLY A 16 -10.37 -9.49 -20.93
N ASP A 17 -11.62 -9.56 -20.47
CA ASP A 17 -12.30 -8.42 -19.86
C ASP A 17 -11.77 -8.16 -18.43
N VAL A 18 -11.46 -9.20 -17.64
CA VAL A 18 -10.84 -9.04 -16.30
C VAL A 18 -9.43 -8.45 -16.39
N GLU A 19 -8.62 -8.90 -17.35
CA GLU A 19 -7.27 -8.37 -17.56
C GLU A 19 -7.28 -6.88 -17.94
N ARG A 20 -8.26 -6.46 -18.75
CA ARG A 20 -8.44 -5.06 -19.12
C ARG A 20 -8.83 -4.21 -17.92
N GLU A 21 -9.84 -4.63 -17.15
CA GLU A 21 -10.26 -3.93 -15.93
C GLU A 21 -9.12 -3.82 -14.90
N LEU A 22 -8.33 -4.88 -14.75
CA LEU A 22 -7.16 -4.86 -13.88
C LEU A 22 -6.12 -3.84 -14.37
N ALA A 23 -5.83 -3.81 -15.68
CA ALA A 23 -4.90 -2.84 -16.26
C ALA A 23 -5.38 -1.40 -16.06
N THR A 24 -6.67 -1.13 -16.27
CA THR A 24 -7.28 0.18 -16.02
C THR A 24 -7.17 0.57 -14.54
N GLY A 25 -7.47 -0.34 -13.62
CA GLY A 25 -7.34 -0.08 -12.17
C GLY A 25 -5.92 0.22 -11.73
N LEU A 26 -4.93 -0.52 -12.23
CA LEU A 26 -3.51 -0.28 -11.95
C LEU A 26 -3.02 1.04 -12.56
N ALA A 27 -3.49 1.40 -13.76
CA ALA A 27 -3.20 2.68 -14.39
C ALA A 27 -3.72 3.86 -13.56
N GLN A 28 -4.92 3.73 -13.02
CA GLN A 28 -5.50 4.74 -12.11
C GLN A 28 -4.64 4.91 -10.85
N LEU A 29 -4.11 3.83 -10.28
CA LEU A 29 -3.20 3.91 -9.13
C LEU A 29 -1.89 4.63 -9.47
N VAL A 30 -1.33 4.41 -10.66
CA VAL A 30 -0.17 5.19 -11.15
C VAL A 30 -0.51 6.66 -11.24
N HIS A 31 -1.67 7.00 -11.81
CA HIS A 31 -2.10 8.39 -11.93
C HIS A 31 -2.28 9.07 -10.57
N SER A 32 -3.01 8.45 -9.63
CA SER A 32 -3.18 8.97 -8.28
C SER A 32 -1.85 9.12 -7.54
N LYS A 33 -0.89 8.22 -7.78
CA LYS A 33 0.44 8.31 -7.19
C LYS A 33 1.30 9.43 -7.79
N LYS A 34 1.16 9.73 -9.09
CA LYS A 34 1.79 10.90 -9.73
C LYS A 34 1.22 12.20 -9.16
N GLN A 35 -0.12 12.31 -9.09
CA GLN A 35 -0.81 13.45 -8.48
C GLN A 35 -0.39 13.66 -7.02
N PHE A 36 -0.36 12.59 -6.22
CA PHE A 36 0.13 12.66 -4.85
C PHE A 36 1.58 13.19 -4.77
N ALA A 37 2.46 12.72 -5.66
CA ALA A 37 3.83 13.23 -5.65
C ALA A 37 3.89 14.72 -6.01
N GLU A 38 3.12 15.16 -7.00
CA GLU A 38 3.04 16.56 -7.41
C GLU A 38 2.47 17.48 -6.32
N GLU A 39 1.35 17.09 -5.70
CA GLU A 39 0.70 17.85 -4.62
C GLU A 39 1.62 18.07 -3.41
N PHE A 40 2.46 17.07 -3.10
CA PHE A 40 3.38 17.13 -1.95
C PHE A 40 4.81 17.55 -2.33
N GLY A 41 5.06 17.92 -3.60
CA GLY A 41 6.38 18.34 -4.07
C GLY A 41 7.45 17.24 -4.01
N LEU A 42 7.03 15.98 -4.10
CA LEU A 42 7.90 14.81 -4.02
C LEU A 42 8.55 14.52 -5.39
N PRO A 43 9.84 14.16 -5.43
CA PRO A 43 10.49 13.81 -6.70
C PRO A 43 9.91 12.49 -7.25
N LEU A 44 9.26 12.55 -8.42
CA LEU A 44 8.67 11.37 -9.08
C LEU A 44 9.67 10.23 -9.27
N ARG A 45 10.92 10.54 -9.63
CA ARG A 45 12.02 9.57 -9.76
C ARG A 45 12.28 8.79 -8.47
N GLN A 46 12.13 9.44 -7.32
CA GLN A 46 12.25 8.75 -6.04
C GLN A 46 11.00 7.89 -5.81
N VAL A 47 9.80 8.46 -5.97
CA VAL A 47 8.51 7.80 -5.73
C VAL A 47 8.28 6.55 -6.59
N PHE A 48 8.87 6.49 -7.79
CA PHE A 48 8.78 5.38 -8.74
C PHE A 48 10.12 4.66 -8.96
N ALA A 49 11.09 4.77 -8.06
CA ALA A 49 12.45 4.21 -8.24
C ALA A 49 12.50 2.70 -8.62
N GLU A 50 11.50 1.92 -8.21
CA GLU A 50 11.40 0.47 -8.50
C GLU A 50 10.67 0.14 -9.79
N CYS A 51 9.92 1.11 -10.34
CA CYS A 51 9.19 0.98 -11.60
C CYS A 51 9.38 2.27 -12.42
N PRO A 52 10.64 2.64 -12.76
CA PRO A 52 10.93 3.90 -13.46
C PRO A 52 10.24 3.95 -14.83
N GLU A 53 9.98 2.80 -15.45
CA GLU A 53 9.26 2.72 -16.72
C GLU A 53 7.87 3.36 -16.66
N LEU A 54 7.20 3.36 -15.50
CA LEU A 54 5.86 3.96 -15.32
C LEU A 54 5.88 5.50 -15.31
N LEU A 55 7.05 6.13 -15.25
CA LEU A 55 7.20 7.58 -15.29
C LEU A 55 6.98 8.12 -16.69
N ASP A 56 7.59 7.48 -17.68
CA ASP A 56 7.72 7.99 -19.05
C ASP A 56 6.64 7.44 -20.00
N VAL A 57 5.78 6.53 -19.53
CA VAL A 57 4.70 6.03 -20.39
C VAL A 57 3.58 7.04 -20.55
N THR A 58 3.18 7.22 -21.80
CA THR A 58 1.98 7.97 -22.20
C THR A 58 0.71 7.19 -21.83
N SER A 59 0.77 5.85 -21.77
CA SER A 59 -0.34 4.96 -21.39
C SER A 59 0.10 3.89 -20.39
N PRO A 60 -0.10 4.11 -19.07
CA PRO A 60 0.13 3.09 -18.06
C PRO A 60 -0.76 1.85 -18.25
N GLU A 61 -1.97 2.02 -18.80
CA GLU A 61 -2.90 0.92 -19.09
C GLU A 61 -2.31 -0.05 -20.11
N GLU A 62 -1.75 0.45 -21.21
CA GLU A 62 -1.06 -0.37 -22.21
C GLU A 62 0.15 -1.09 -21.63
N THR A 63 0.87 -0.45 -20.69
CA THR A 63 2.01 -1.08 -20.01
C THR A 63 1.55 -2.25 -19.14
N PHE A 64 0.50 -2.08 -18.35
CA PHE A 64 -0.04 -3.15 -17.53
C PHE A 64 -0.65 -4.25 -18.38
N HIS A 65 -1.33 -3.92 -19.48
CA HIS A 65 -1.84 -4.92 -20.42
C HIS A 65 -0.70 -5.72 -21.05
N HIS A 66 0.38 -5.07 -21.47
CA HIS A 66 1.59 -5.74 -21.95
C HIS A 66 2.17 -6.69 -20.89
N TRP A 67 2.27 -6.24 -19.64
CA TRP A 67 2.75 -7.07 -18.52
C TRP A 67 1.85 -8.28 -18.26
N LEU A 68 0.54 -8.13 -18.33
CA LEU A 68 -0.41 -9.20 -18.03
C LEU A 68 -0.47 -10.26 -19.13
N VAL A 69 -0.37 -9.85 -20.40
CA VAL A 69 -0.73 -10.72 -21.54
C VAL A 69 0.48 -11.20 -22.33
N THR A 70 1.52 -10.37 -22.48
CA THR A 70 2.57 -10.61 -23.49
C THR A 70 3.99 -10.57 -22.96
N CYS A 71 4.20 -10.11 -21.72
CA CYS A 71 5.53 -10.00 -21.11
C CYS A 71 5.90 -11.28 -20.34
N PRO A 72 6.98 -12.00 -20.70
CA PRO A 72 7.43 -13.19 -19.98
C PRO A 72 7.72 -12.93 -18.50
N ASP A 73 8.26 -11.75 -18.19
CA ASP A 73 8.61 -11.32 -16.82
C ASP A 73 7.50 -10.46 -16.18
N GLY A 74 6.32 -10.38 -16.81
CA GLY A 74 5.24 -9.48 -16.42
C GLY A 74 4.74 -9.72 -14.99
N ALA A 75 4.71 -10.98 -14.55
CA ALA A 75 4.35 -11.32 -13.17
C ALA A 75 5.35 -10.75 -12.14
N GLU A 76 6.65 -10.72 -12.46
CA GLU A 76 7.66 -10.14 -11.57
C GLU A 76 7.55 -8.61 -11.52
N ARG A 77 7.33 -7.97 -12.67
CA ARG A 77 7.09 -6.53 -12.76
C ARG A 77 5.84 -6.10 -11.99
N LEU A 78 4.74 -6.86 -12.13
CA LEU A 78 3.52 -6.61 -11.38
C LEU A 78 3.74 -6.77 -9.88
N ARG A 79 4.48 -7.81 -9.44
CA ARG A 79 4.84 -7.97 -8.02
C ARG A 79 5.72 -6.81 -7.52
N ALA A 80 6.67 -6.34 -8.31
CA ALA A 80 7.50 -5.18 -7.96
C ALA A 80 6.62 -3.93 -7.75
N PHE A 81 5.67 -3.68 -8.66
CA PHE A 81 4.72 -2.57 -8.53
C PHE A 81 3.82 -2.70 -7.29
N LEU A 82 3.27 -3.89 -7.02
CA LEU A 82 2.44 -4.11 -5.84
C LEU A 82 3.23 -3.95 -4.53
N ARG A 83 4.50 -4.40 -4.50
CA ARG A 83 5.40 -4.18 -3.34
C ARG A 83 5.70 -2.71 -3.15
N LEU A 84 5.94 -1.97 -4.23
CA LEU A 84 6.11 -0.52 -4.21
C LEU A 84 4.88 0.13 -3.55
N LEU A 85 3.66 -0.18 -4.03
CA LEU A 85 2.42 0.33 -3.43
C LEU A 85 2.27 -0.01 -1.94
N ALA A 86 2.58 -1.25 -1.54
CA ALA A 86 2.52 -1.65 -0.14
C ALA A 86 3.51 -0.88 0.75
N ARG A 87 4.74 -0.66 0.25
CA ARG A 87 5.76 0.14 0.94
C ARG A 87 5.34 1.59 1.10
N ASP A 88 4.77 2.18 0.04
CA ASP A 88 4.31 3.56 0.09
C ASP A 88 3.14 3.71 1.06
N HIS A 89 2.20 2.77 1.12
CA HIS A 89 1.13 2.78 2.13
C HIS A 89 1.69 2.70 3.56
N ALA A 90 2.65 1.82 3.83
CA ALA A 90 3.29 1.77 5.13
C ALA A 90 4.01 3.09 5.46
N ALA A 91 4.77 3.64 4.51
CA ALA A 91 5.45 4.92 4.66
C ALA A 91 4.46 6.08 4.92
N MET A 92 3.34 6.12 4.21
CA MET A 92 2.27 7.11 4.42
C MET A 92 1.67 7.02 5.82
N VAL A 93 1.35 5.82 6.31
CA VAL A 93 0.81 5.64 7.67
C VAL A 93 1.79 6.15 8.73
N MET A 94 3.06 5.86 8.54
CA MET A 94 4.13 6.25 9.46
C MET A 94 4.38 7.77 9.40
N ALA A 95 4.32 8.35 8.20
CA ALA A 95 4.40 9.80 7.98
C ALA A 95 3.22 10.58 8.57
N LEU A 96 2.02 10.00 8.53
CA LEU A 96 0.84 10.59 9.17
C LEU A 96 0.96 10.65 10.70
N ASP A 97 1.58 9.63 11.32
CA ASP A 97 1.83 9.65 12.77
C ASP A 97 2.85 10.75 13.14
N ASP A 98 3.93 10.88 12.37
CA ASP A 98 4.95 11.93 12.57
C ASP A 98 4.38 13.34 12.34
N ALA A 99 3.56 13.52 11.30
CA ALA A 99 2.88 14.79 11.03
C ALA A 99 1.90 15.16 12.15
N SER A 100 1.18 14.17 12.69
CA SER A 100 0.30 14.36 13.84
C SER A 100 1.08 14.79 15.08
N GLU A 101 2.24 14.17 15.33
CA GLU A 101 3.14 14.54 16.42
C GLU A 101 3.67 15.97 16.26
N ALA A 102 4.08 16.32 15.04
CA ALA A 102 4.60 17.65 14.72
C ALA A 102 3.55 18.74 14.98
N VAL A 103 2.30 18.49 14.60
CA VAL A 103 1.17 19.40 14.85
C VAL A 103 0.88 19.54 16.35
N VAL A 104 0.84 18.43 17.09
CA VAL A 104 0.55 18.46 18.55
C VAL A 104 1.62 19.23 19.31
N HIS A 105 2.89 19.07 18.95
CA HIS A 105 4.02 19.69 19.64
C HIS A 105 4.47 21.03 19.03
N GLY A 106 3.91 21.43 17.88
CA GLY A 106 4.25 22.68 17.19
C GLY A 106 5.70 22.72 16.70
N ARG A 107 6.33 21.58 16.45
CA ARG A 107 7.73 21.46 16.04
C ARG A 107 7.85 20.36 15.00
N LEU A 108 8.73 20.54 14.02
CA LEU A 108 9.08 19.46 13.10
C LEU A 108 9.64 18.26 13.89
N PRO A 109 9.39 17.02 13.44
CA PRO A 109 10.00 15.85 14.06
C PRO A 109 11.51 16.06 14.10
N ALA A 110 12.10 16.07 15.31
CA ALA A 110 13.54 15.94 15.41
C ALA A 110 13.92 14.57 14.80
N ALA A 111 15.18 14.38 14.41
CA ALA A 111 15.72 13.07 14.07
C ALA A 111 15.74 12.15 15.32
N ALA A 112 14.60 11.94 15.96
CA ALA A 112 14.45 11.14 17.16
C ALA A 112 14.30 9.68 16.73
N GLY A 113 15.21 8.86 17.24
CA GLY A 113 15.26 7.43 16.97
C GLY A 113 14.17 6.64 17.69
N ARG A 114 14.02 5.40 17.20
CA ARG A 114 13.17 4.29 17.68
C ARG A 114 11.68 4.53 17.64
N TRP A 115 11.07 3.84 16.68
CA TRP A 115 9.66 3.90 16.40
C TRP A 115 8.91 2.89 17.26
N SER A 116 7.74 3.28 17.73
CA SER A 116 6.71 2.33 18.15
C SER A 116 5.47 2.57 17.32
N VAL A 117 5.44 1.99 16.12
CA VAL A 117 4.23 1.91 15.30
C VAL A 117 3.10 1.34 16.18
N GLY A 118 1.97 2.04 16.24
CA GLY A 118 0.72 1.52 16.82
C GLY A 118 0.46 1.75 18.32
N ARG A 119 1.44 2.15 19.15
CA ARG A 119 1.17 2.28 20.61
C ARG A 119 0.41 3.56 21.01
N ARG A 120 0.43 4.62 20.19
CA ARG A 120 -0.20 5.92 20.53
C ARG A 120 -1.05 6.53 19.42
N LEU A 121 -1.28 5.79 18.32
CA LEU A 121 -2.01 6.28 17.15
C LEU A 121 -3.40 6.83 17.58
N LYS A 122 -4.21 6.03 18.31
CA LYS A 122 -5.53 6.46 18.78
C LYS A 122 -5.53 7.70 19.69
N SER A 123 -4.52 7.91 20.52
CA SER A 123 -4.45 9.10 21.38
C SER A 123 -3.98 10.34 20.62
N ARG A 124 -3.04 10.18 19.68
CA ARG A 124 -2.48 11.27 18.87
C ARG A 124 -3.50 11.80 17.87
N TRP A 125 -4.23 10.91 17.21
CA TRP A 125 -5.32 11.27 16.31
C TRP A 125 -6.48 11.96 17.04
N ARG A 126 -6.79 11.58 18.28
CA ARG A 126 -7.77 12.31 19.11
C ARG A 126 -7.31 13.73 19.44
N GLY A 127 -6.02 13.91 19.74
CA GLY A 127 -5.41 15.23 19.92
C GLY A 127 -5.50 16.09 18.67
N LEU A 128 -5.16 15.52 17.50
CA LEU A 128 -5.29 16.17 16.20
C LEU A 128 -6.74 16.57 15.91
N LEU A 129 -7.70 15.66 16.07
CA LEU A 129 -9.14 15.95 15.85
C LEU A 129 -9.67 17.03 16.79
N ALA A 130 -9.25 17.03 18.06
CA ALA A 130 -9.63 18.08 19.01
C ALA A 130 -9.02 19.45 18.63
N TRP A 131 -7.83 19.46 18.03
CA TRP A 131 -7.17 20.67 17.53
C TRP A 131 -7.76 21.16 16.19
N LEU A 132 -8.13 20.25 15.29
CA LEU A 132 -8.79 20.53 14.00
C LEU A 132 -10.13 21.25 14.15
N ARG A 133 -10.79 21.10 15.31
CA ARG A 133 -12.00 21.86 15.66
C ARG A 133 -11.76 23.36 15.86
N ARG A 134 -10.51 23.85 15.74
CA ARG A 134 -10.13 25.27 15.88
C ARG A 134 -9.80 25.89 14.51
N PRO A 135 -10.76 26.50 13.80
CA PRO A 135 -10.61 26.94 12.41
C PRO A 135 -9.51 27.99 12.21
N ALA A 136 -9.24 28.85 13.21
CA ALA A 136 -8.19 29.86 13.15
C ALA A 136 -6.76 29.30 13.02
N LYS A 137 -6.56 27.99 13.27
CA LYS A 137 -5.23 27.34 13.25
C LYS A 137 -5.04 26.36 12.09
N ALA A 138 -6.02 26.18 11.22
CA ALA A 138 -5.97 25.19 10.15
C ALA A 138 -4.86 25.48 9.11
N ARG A 139 -4.63 26.74 8.75
CA ARG A 139 -3.59 27.12 7.78
C ARG A 139 -2.18 26.94 8.34
N GLN A 140 -1.96 27.42 9.57
CA GLN A 140 -0.70 27.22 10.31
C GLN A 140 -0.41 25.73 10.58
N MET A 141 -1.47 24.91 10.69
CA MET A 141 -1.33 23.46 10.81
C MET A 141 -0.82 22.84 9.52
N LEU A 142 -1.33 23.22 8.34
CA LEU A 142 -0.83 22.70 7.07
C LEU A 142 0.65 23.07 6.84
N GLU A 143 1.07 24.27 7.28
CA GLU A 143 2.48 24.71 7.24
C GLU A 143 3.42 23.82 8.08
N VAL A 144 2.92 23.11 9.10
CA VAL A 144 3.71 22.18 9.91
C VAL A 144 3.51 20.73 9.46
N ALA A 145 2.26 20.33 9.21
CA ALA A 145 1.87 18.97 8.90
C ALA A 145 2.39 18.51 7.54
N VAL A 146 2.29 19.34 6.50
CA VAL A 146 2.71 18.96 5.14
C VAL A 146 4.23 18.75 5.08
N PRO A 147 5.08 19.68 5.56
CA PRO A 147 6.52 19.44 5.57
C PRO A 147 6.94 18.26 6.46
N ALA A 148 6.30 18.09 7.63
CA ALA A 148 6.57 16.95 8.51
C ALA A 148 6.21 15.62 7.83
N PHE A 149 5.05 15.57 7.17
CA PHE A 149 4.60 14.41 6.40
C PHE A 149 5.56 14.11 5.24
N THR A 150 5.86 15.09 4.38
CA THR A 150 6.71 14.91 3.20
C THR A 150 8.11 14.43 3.59
N TRP A 151 8.72 15.05 4.59
CA TRP A 151 10.03 14.64 5.10
C TRP A 151 10.00 13.22 5.68
N SER A 152 9.00 12.93 6.51
CA SER A 152 8.84 11.63 7.14
C SER A 152 8.58 10.53 6.12
N TYR A 153 7.70 10.76 5.15
CA TYR A 153 7.40 9.84 4.06
C TYR A 153 8.67 9.41 3.32
N LEU A 154 9.50 10.37 2.89
CA LEU A 154 10.74 10.08 2.18
C LEU A 154 11.74 9.31 3.05
N ARG A 155 11.83 9.64 4.33
CA ARG A 155 12.70 8.95 5.30
C ARG A 155 12.27 7.50 5.55
N HIS A 156 10.97 7.27 5.59
CA HIS A 156 10.36 6.00 6.00
C HIS A 156 10.24 5.01 4.86
N ARG A 157 10.16 5.51 3.63
CA ARG A 157 9.99 4.69 2.42
C ARG A 157 11.07 3.61 2.22
N PRO A 158 12.38 3.86 2.45
CA PRO A 158 13.40 2.79 2.40
C PRO A 158 13.23 1.75 3.51
N ALA A 159 12.83 2.16 4.72
CA ALA A 159 12.65 1.27 5.86
C ALA A 159 11.36 0.43 5.78
N ALA A 160 10.33 0.96 5.11
CA ALA A 160 9.09 0.24 4.81
C ALA A 160 9.32 -0.98 3.91
N ALA A 161 10.45 -1.03 3.18
CA ALA A 161 10.84 -2.17 2.36
C ALA A 161 11.00 -3.45 3.17
N THR A 162 11.44 -3.37 4.43
CA THR A 162 11.66 -4.52 5.31
C THR A 162 10.36 -5.09 5.89
N LEU A 163 9.31 -4.27 6.00
CA LEU A 163 7.99 -4.70 6.47
C LEU A 163 7.17 -5.39 5.37
N ALA A 164 7.34 -4.98 4.11
CA ALA A 164 6.65 -5.57 2.97
C ALA A 164 7.20 -6.93 2.51
N THR A 165 8.39 -7.32 2.99
CA THR A 165 9.00 -8.65 2.79
C THR A 165 8.87 -9.56 4.00
N ALA A 166 8.17 -9.14 5.06
CA ALA A 166 7.87 -10.03 6.18
C ALA A 166 7.11 -11.26 5.62
N PRO A 167 7.56 -12.49 5.94
CA PRO A 167 6.89 -13.68 5.47
C PRO A 167 5.42 -13.65 5.90
N PRO A 168 4.48 -14.21 5.11
CA PRO A 168 3.11 -14.36 5.55
C PRO A 168 3.14 -15.04 6.91
N CYS A 169 2.36 -14.51 7.87
CA CYS A 169 2.23 -15.11 9.20
C CYS A 169 2.05 -16.62 9.02
N THR A 170 3.09 -17.39 9.33
CA THR A 170 2.94 -18.81 9.56
C THR A 170 2.01 -18.90 10.74
N SER A 171 0.75 -19.21 10.49
CA SER A 171 -0.11 -19.86 11.44
C SER A 171 0.67 -21.07 11.93
N GLN A 172 1.36 -20.92 13.06
CA GLN A 172 1.92 -22.07 13.76
C GLN A 172 0.74 -23.02 14.01
N PRO A 173 0.78 -24.26 13.52
CA PRO A 173 -0.12 -25.27 14.04
C PRO A 173 0.17 -25.36 15.53
N GLY A 174 -0.85 -25.11 16.35
CA GLY A 174 -0.75 -25.22 17.79
C GLY A 174 -0.17 -26.59 18.18
N PRO A 175 0.58 -26.68 19.29
CA PRO A 175 1.15 -27.94 19.72
C PRO A 175 0.03 -28.97 19.84
N ALA A 176 0.17 -30.09 19.13
CA ALA A 176 -0.73 -31.22 19.24
C ALA A 176 -0.74 -31.67 20.70
N THR A 177 -1.89 -31.52 21.35
CA THR A 177 -2.15 -32.12 22.66
C THR A 177 -1.89 -33.62 22.58
N PRO A 178 -1.05 -34.22 23.44
CA PRO A 178 -0.84 -35.65 23.45
C PRO A 178 -2.13 -36.35 23.90
N ASN A 179 -2.60 -37.30 23.09
CA ASN A 179 -3.64 -38.26 23.44
C ASN A 179 -3.25 -38.98 24.73
N THR A 180 -3.96 -38.70 25.83
CA THR A 180 -4.00 -39.59 26.99
C THR A 180 -4.94 -40.75 26.67
N SER A 181 -4.34 -41.87 26.29
CA SER A 181 -4.95 -43.19 26.28
C SER A 181 -5.32 -43.60 27.71
N HIS A 182 -6.62 -43.63 27.99
CA HIS A 182 -7.16 -44.34 29.15
C HIS A 182 -6.96 -45.84 28.94
N THR A 183 -6.12 -46.46 29.77
CA THR A 183 -6.13 -47.91 29.98
C THR A 183 -6.68 -48.17 31.37
N ASP A 184 -7.89 -48.72 31.40
CA ASP A 184 -8.46 -49.42 32.54
C ASP A 184 -7.66 -50.71 32.81
N GLY A 185 -7.38 -51.03 34.07
CA GLY A 185 -6.75 -52.30 34.39
C GLY A 185 -6.26 -52.46 35.82
N ALA A 186 -7.15 -53.00 36.66
CA ALA A 186 -6.86 -53.91 37.77
C ALA A 186 -6.16 -53.36 39.03
N ARG A 187 -6.96 -53.21 40.10
CA ARG A 187 -6.49 -53.51 41.46
C ARG A 187 -7.43 -54.54 42.09
N GLN A 188 -6.88 -55.74 42.27
CA GLN A 188 -7.42 -56.80 43.09
C GLN A 188 -7.38 -56.38 44.57
N SER A 189 -8.49 -56.61 45.28
CA SER A 189 -8.55 -57.03 46.68
C SER A 189 -9.87 -57.76 46.86
#